data_AF-A0ABD5YJ39-F1
#
_entry.id   AF-A0ABD5YJ39-F1
#
_cell.length_a   1.000
_cell.length_b   1.000
_cell.length_c   1.000
_cell.angle_alpha   90.00
_cell.angle_beta   90.00
_cell.angle_gamma   90.00
#
_symmetry.space_group_name_H-M   'P 1'
#
loop_
_entity.id
_entity.type
_entity.pdbx_description
1 polymer ?
#
loop_
_entity_poly.entity_id
_entity_poly.type
_entity_poly.pdbx_seq_one_letter_code
_entity_poly.pdbx_strand_id
1 'polypeptide(L)' 'MPRKHGETGDFIETVTLDAVVGVFDTMAGPAITSSDVADSLGCTPETAREKLTELHRGSD' A
#
# COMPACT_ATOMS: atom_id res chain seq x y z
N MET A 1 18.03 1.78 -18.50
CA MET A 1 16.58 1.93 -18.31
C MET A 1 16.35 2.70 -17.02
N PRO A 2 15.79 3.93 -17.02
CA PRO A 2 15.66 4.69 -15.79
C PRO A 2 14.40 4.24 -15.04
N ARG A 3 14.62 3.64 -13.87
CA ARG A 3 13.60 3.47 -12.84
C ARG A 3 13.33 4.89 -12.33
N LYS A 4 12.23 5.52 -12.74
CA LYS A 4 11.82 6.80 -12.18
C LYS A 4 11.39 6.55 -10.73
N HIS A 5 12.35 6.65 -9.83
CA HIS A 5 12.05 6.87 -8.43
C HIS A 5 11.77 8.38 -8.30
N GLY A 6 10.50 8.72 -8.07
CA GLY A 6 10.11 10.10 -7.84
C GLY A 6 10.58 10.53 -6.47
N GLU A 7 11.51 11.47 -6.50
CA GLU A 7 12.04 12.27 -5.39
C GLU A 7 11.04 13.30 -4.82
N THR A 8 9.73 13.04 -4.89
CA THR A 8 8.68 13.96 -4.39
C THR A 8 7.48 13.13 -3.94
N GLY A 9 6.99 13.42 -2.73
CA GLY A 9 5.98 12.67 -1.96
C GLY A 9 4.56 12.61 -2.55
N ASP A 10 4.44 12.34 -3.85
CA ASP A 10 3.19 12.20 -4.58
C ASP A 10 3.22 10.90 -5.40
N PHE A 11 3.24 9.75 -4.72
CA PHE A 11 2.99 8.44 -5.33
C PHE A 11 1.78 7.74 -4.70
N ILE A 12 0.82 8.54 -4.23
CA ILE A 12 -0.43 8.08 -3.63
C ILE A 12 -1.51 7.80 -4.70
N GLU A 13 -1.33 8.32 -5.93
CA GLU A 13 -2.40 8.35 -6.95
C GLU A 13 -2.72 6.98 -7.57
N THR A 14 -1.79 6.02 -7.57
CA THR A 14 -2.04 4.71 -8.23
C THR A 14 -2.54 3.62 -7.27
N VAL A 15 -2.25 3.74 -5.96
CA VAL A 15 -2.70 2.74 -4.98
C VAL A 15 -4.07 3.12 -4.43
N THR A 16 -5.10 2.38 -4.83
CA THR A 16 -6.45 2.56 -4.30
C THR A 16 -6.63 1.80 -2.99
N LEU A 17 -7.60 2.23 -2.16
CA LEU A 17 -7.98 1.50 -0.95
C LEU A 17 -8.44 0.07 -1.27
N ASP A 18 -9.18 -0.10 -2.35
CA ASP A 18 -9.64 -1.40 -2.84
C ASP A 18 -8.47 -2.35 -3.16
N ALA A 19 -7.41 -1.86 -3.80
CA ALA A 19 -6.22 -2.64 -4.04
C ALA A 19 -5.55 -3.10 -2.73
N VAL A 20 -5.53 -2.24 -1.70
CA VAL A 20 -5.01 -2.60 -0.37
C VAL A 20 -5.89 -3.66 0.29
N VAL A 21 -7.23 -3.56 0.19
CA VAL A 21 -8.17 -4.58 0.66
C VAL A 21 -7.93 -5.92 -0.04
N GLY A 22 -7.75 -5.91 -1.36
CA GLY A 22 -7.47 -7.11 -2.16
C GLY A 22 -6.21 -7.85 -1.73
N VAL A 23 -5.18 -7.13 -1.26
CA VAL A 23 -3.97 -7.76 -0.71
C VAL A 23 -4.31 -8.64 0.50
N PHE A 24 -5.25 -8.22 1.36
CA PHE A 24 -5.68 -9.03 2.51
C PHE A 24 -6.38 -10.32 2.12
N ASP A 25 -7.09 -10.34 0.99
CA ASP A 25 -7.74 -11.55 0.47
C ASP A 25 -6.73 -12.52 -0.16
N THR A 26 -5.70 -11.98 -0.83
CA THR A 26 -4.69 -12.80 -1.52
C THR A 26 -3.66 -13.44 -0.57
N MET A 27 -3.45 -12.86 0.61
CA MET A 27 -2.42 -13.32 1.53
C MET A 27 -2.98 -14.16 2.69
N ALA A 28 -2.61 -15.44 2.70
CA ALA A 28 -2.86 -16.34 3.81
C ALA A 28 -1.76 -16.17 4.89
N GLY A 29 -1.82 -15.09 5.66
CA GLY A 29 -0.88 -14.80 6.74
C GLY A 29 -1.59 -14.37 8.03
N PRO A 30 -1.06 -14.71 9.22
CA PRO A 30 -1.68 -14.31 10.49
C PRO A 30 -1.63 -12.79 10.73
N ALA A 31 -0.72 -12.08 10.06
CA ALA A 31 -0.64 -10.63 10.09
C ALA A 31 -0.03 -10.12 8.78
N ILE A 32 -0.70 -9.15 8.16
CA ILE A 32 -0.21 -8.47 6.96
C ILE A 32 0.45 -7.16 7.40
N THR A 33 1.68 -6.92 6.93
CA THR A 33 2.46 -5.73 7.29
C THR A 33 2.46 -4.71 6.14
N SER A 34 2.77 -3.45 6.43
CA SER A 34 2.92 -2.41 5.41
C SER A 34 4.00 -2.76 4.38
N SER A 35 5.04 -3.50 4.77
CA SER A 35 6.08 -3.97 3.85
C SER A 35 5.54 -5.00 2.87
N ASP A 36 4.64 -5.86 3.33
CA ASP A 36 4.02 -6.88 2.50
C ASP A 36 3.05 -6.27 1.48
N VAL A 37 2.23 -5.33 1.94
CA VAL A 37 1.38 -4.51 1.08
C VAL A 37 2.20 -3.73 0.05
N ALA A 38 3.35 -3.17 0.45
CA ALA A 38 4.24 -2.46 -0.46
C ALA A 38 4.85 -3.35 -1.53
N ASP A 39 5.29 -4.56 -1.16
CA ASP A 39 5.83 -5.55 -2.09
C ASP A 39 4.74 -6.01 -3.08
N SER A 40 3.56 -6.36 -2.57
CA SER A 40 2.44 -6.83 -3.38
C SER A 40 1.89 -5.78 -4.34
N LEU A 41 1.92 -4.50 -3.97
CA LEU A 41 1.40 -3.39 -4.80
C LEU A 41 2.50 -2.67 -5.58
N GLY A 42 3.77 -3.06 -5.40
CA GLY A 42 4.91 -2.40 -6.01
C GLY A 42 5.08 -0.93 -5.63
N CYS A 43 4.66 -0.56 -4.42
CA CYS A 43 4.71 0.81 -3.90
C CYS A 43 5.74 0.94 -2.77
N THR A 44 5.92 2.16 -2.24
CA THR A 44 6.79 2.36 -1.09
C THR A 44 6.08 1.95 0.21
N PRO A 45 6.83 1.51 1.25
CA PRO A 45 6.24 1.17 2.55
C PRO A 45 5.53 2.36 3.20
N GLU A 46 5.99 3.59 2.92
CA GLU A 46 5.33 4.82 3.35
C GLU A 46 3.94 4.96 2.72
N THR A 47 3.82 4.76 1.40
CA THR A 47 2.51 4.76 0.71
C THR A 47 1.58 3.68 1.23
N ALA A 48 2.09 2.46 1.44
CA ALA A 48 1.30 1.38 2.03
C ALA A 48 0.77 1.76 3.43
N ARG A 49 1.63 2.35 4.27
CA ARG A 49 1.25 2.79 5.62
C ARG A 49 0.19 3.89 5.63
N GLU A 50 0.33 4.89 4.75
CA GLU A 50 -0.67 5.96 4.60
C GLU A 50 -2.03 5.36 4.26
N LYS A 51 -2.11 4.50 3.24
CA LYS A 51 -3.37 3.86 2.82
C LYS A 51 -3.98 2.95 3.88
N LEU A 52 -3.16 2.19 4.61
CA LEU A 52 -3.61 1.38 5.74
C LEU A 52 -4.19 2.24 6.87
N THR A 53 -3.59 3.40 7.12
CA THR A 53 -4.07 4.34 8.14
C THR A 53 -5.41 4.95 7.74
N GLU A 54 -5.56 5.35 6.47
CA GLU A 54 -6.81 5.86 5.92
C GLU A 54 -7.92 4.80 5.95
N LEU A 55 -7.60 3.54 5.65
CA LEU A 55 -8.53 2.42 5.76
C LEU A 55 -8.99 2.19 7.20
N HIS A 56 -8.08 2.26 8.16
CA HIS A 56 -8.40 2.13 9.58
C HIS A 56 -9.31 3.27 10.08
N ARG A 57 -9.07 4.51 9.64
CA ARG A 57 -9.88 5.68 10.00
C ARG A 57 -11.29 5.66 9.40
N GLY A 58 -11.44 5.13 8.18
CA GLY A 58 -12.73 5.05 7.49
C GLY A 58 -13.62 3.89 7.92
N SER A 59 -13.14 3.00 8.81
CA SER A 59 -13.85 1.81 9.28
C SER A 59 -14.54 1.99 10.65
N ASP A 60 -14.58 3.20 11.21
CA ASP A 60 -15.32 3.56 12.43
C ASP A 60 -16.83 3.76 12.17
#